data_AF-A0A5J9SMM3-F1
#
_entry.id   AF-A0A5J9SMM3-F1
#
_cell.length_a   1.000
_cell.length_b   1.000
_cell.length_c   1.000
_cell.angle_alpha   90.00
_cell.angle_beta   90.00
_cell.angle_gamma   90.00
#
_symmetry.space_group_name_H-M   'P 1'
#
loop_
_entity.id
_entity.type
_entity.pdbx_description
1 polymer ?
#
loop_
_entity_poly.entity_id
_entity_poly.type
_entity_poly.pdbx_seq_one_letter_code
_entity_poly.pdbx_strand_id
1 'polypeptide(L)'
;MSFSGYLPPEFLERNLVSKKLDIFSLGVVMIQIMAGIKGYHKIADMSSQAFIDLGTPRSTFLEVECHQVRRSIEIAVDCVHADRTKRPTIGDIVCWLNETEQMIEM
;
A
#
# COMPACT_ATOMS: atom_id res chain seq x y z
N MET A 1 11.36 11.53 11.56
CA MET A 1 10.96 10.54 10.55
C MET A 1 11.30 9.16 11.10
N SER A 2 10.32 8.48 11.68
CA SER A 2 10.51 7.12 12.19
C SER A 2 10.26 6.13 11.05
N PHE A 3 11.19 5.19 10.80
CA PHE A 3 11.01 4.11 9.82
C PHE A 3 9.85 3.18 10.16
N SER A 4 9.30 3.28 11.38
CA SER A 4 8.29 2.36 11.92
C SER A 4 7.04 2.23 11.07
N GLY A 5 6.64 3.26 10.30
CA GLY A 5 5.45 3.21 9.45
C GLY A 5 5.60 2.40 8.17
N TYR A 6 6.84 2.09 7.76
CA TYR A 6 7.14 1.26 6.59
C TYR A 6 7.45 -0.19 6.98
N LEU A 7 7.62 -0.48 8.26
CA LEU A 7 7.96 -1.82 8.74
C LEU A 7 6.70 -2.62 9.05
N PRO A 8 6.50 -3.80 8.45
CA PRO A 8 5.30 -4.58 8.73
C PRO A 8 5.29 -5.14 10.17
N PRO A 9 4.10 -5.48 10.70
CA PRO A 9 3.95 -5.89 12.09
C PRO A 9 4.78 -7.12 12.46
N GLU A 10 4.93 -8.10 11.55
CA GLU A 10 5.72 -9.30 11.83
C GLU A 10 7.23 -9.02 12.00
N PHE A 11 7.73 -7.93 11.43
CA PHE A 11 9.10 -7.49 11.66
C PHE A 11 9.23 -6.83 13.03
N LEU A 12 8.29 -5.95 13.39
CA LEU A 12 8.30 -5.24 14.67
C LEU A 12 8.12 -6.19 15.86
N GLU A 13 7.29 -7.22 15.71
CA GLU A 13 6.99 -8.17 16.79
C GLU A 13 8.00 -9.32 16.90
N ARG A 14 8.49 -9.82 15.76
CA ARG A 14 9.21 -11.11 15.69
C ARG A 14 10.55 -11.04 14.96
N ASN A 15 10.97 -9.86 14.50
CA ASN A 15 12.15 -9.67 13.66
C ASN A 15 12.16 -10.59 12.41
N LEU A 16 10.98 -10.90 11.87
CA LEU A 16 10.87 -11.83 10.75
C LEU A 16 11.28 -11.15 9.44
N VAL A 17 12.36 -11.62 8.83
CA VAL A 17 12.85 -11.08 7.54
C VAL A 17 12.35 -11.92 6.37
N SER A 18 11.78 -11.25 5.36
CA SER A 18 11.38 -11.91 4.10
C SER A 18 11.19 -10.89 2.97
N LYS A 19 11.11 -11.37 1.72
CA LYS A 19 10.76 -10.53 0.56
C LYS A 19 9.40 -9.81 0.70
N LYS A 20 8.52 -10.32 1.58
CA LYS A 20 7.20 -9.71 1.86
C LYS A 20 7.29 -8.43 2.70
N LEU A 21 8.45 -8.16 3.30
CA LEU A 21 8.73 -6.88 3.96
C LEU A 21 8.72 -5.74 2.95
N ASP A 22 9.47 -5.91 1.85
CA ASP A 22 9.57 -4.90 0.80
C ASP A 22 8.21 -4.65 0.13
N ILE A 23 7.38 -5.69 0.01
CA ILE A 23 6.00 -5.57 -0.51
C ILE A 23 5.13 -4.69 0.41
N PHE A 24 5.26 -4.84 1.73
CA PHE A 24 4.53 -3.98 2.67
C PHE A 24 4.96 -2.53 2.54
N SER A 25 6.27 -2.28 2.56
CA SER A 25 6.85 -0.94 2.38
C SER A 25 6.39 -0.29 1.08
N LEU A 26 6.36 -1.07 -0.02
CA LEU A 26 5.87 -0.62 -1.32
C LEU A 26 4.39 -0.20 -1.25
N GLY A 27 3.53 -0.99 -0.60
CA GLY A 27 2.12 -0.67 -0.41
C GLY A 27 1.90 0.63 0.36
N VAL A 28 2.68 0.88 1.41
CA VAL A 28 2.65 2.15 2.16
C VAL A 28 3.03 3.32 1.26
N VAL A 29 4.09 3.20 0.47
CA VAL A 29 4.51 4.24 -0.49
C VAL A 29 3.44 4.49 -1.55
N MET A 30 2.83 3.45 -2.11
CA MET A 30 1.75 3.60 -3.09
C MET A 30 0.55 4.36 -2.49
N ILE A 31 0.15 4.03 -1.26
CA ILE A 31 -0.94 4.74 -0.56
C ILE A 31 -0.56 6.21 -0.32
N GLN A 32 0.69 6.49 0.07
CA GLN A 32 1.20 7.85 0.24
C GLN A 32 1.16 8.66 -1.05
N ILE A 33 1.56 8.07 -2.18
CA ILE A 33 1.51 8.71 -3.50
C ILE A 33 0.06 9.08 -3.83
N MET A 34 -0.87 8.13 -3.67
CA MET A 34 -2.27 8.36 -4.00
C MET A 34 -2.91 9.41 -3.08
N ALA A 35 -2.57 9.41 -1.78
CA ALA A 35 -3.15 10.36 -0.82
C ALA A 35 -2.64 11.81 -0.99
N GLY A 36 -1.59 12.01 -1.81
CA GLY A 36 -0.98 13.30 -2.07
C GLY A 36 -0.40 13.99 -0.83
N ILE A 37 0.00 15.25 -0.96
CA ILE A 37 0.72 16.00 0.10
C ILE A 37 -0.08 16.09 1.41
N LYS A 38 -1.41 16.25 1.35
CA LYS A 38 -2.26 16.38 2.53
C LYS A 38 -2.44 15.06 3.28
N GLY A 39 -2.47 13.93 2.58
CA GLY A 39 -2.53 12.60 3.17
C GLY A 39 -1.15 12.10 3.65
N TYR A 40 -0.09 12.47 2.93
CA TYR A 40 1.29 12.13 3.26
C TYR A 40 1.66 12.48 4.70
N HIS A 41 1.40 13.71 5.14
CA HIS A 41 1.71 14.13 6.51
C HIS A 41 0.93 13.35 7.58
N LYS A 42 -0.29 12.88 7.27
CA LYS A 42 -1.06 12.05 8.21
C LYS A 42 -0.52 10.63 8.29
N ILE A 43 -0.05 10.07 7.16
CA ILE A 43 0.43 8.69 7.07
C ILE A 43 1.88 8.56 7.56
N ALA A 44 2.73 9.56 7.28
CA ALA A 44 4.16 9.52 7.60
C ALA A 44 4.45 9.43 9.11
N ASP A 45 3.52 9.93 9.94
CA ASP A 45 3.64 9.89 11.39
C ASP A 45 2.89 8.70 12.04
N MET A 46 2.20 7.87 11.24
CA MET A 46 1.49 6.68 11.74
C MET A 46 2.41 5.49 11.93
N SER A 47 2.14 4.68 12.96
CA SER A 47 2.71 3.34 13.08
C SER A 47 2.07 2.40 12.07
N SER A 48 2.76 1.31 11.70
CA SER A 48 2.18 0.29 10.82
C SER A 48 0.91 -0.33 11.37
N GLN A 49 0.79 -0.44 12.70
CA GLN A 49 -0.43 -0.94 13.31
C GLN A 49 -1.57 0.06 13.15
N ALA A 50 -1.32 1.35 13.42
CA ALA A 50 -2.30 2.41 13.19
C ALA A 50 -2.71 2.48 11.71
N PHE A 51 -1.80 2.19 10.79
CA PHE A 51 -2.07 2.14 9.36
C PHE A 51 -2.99 0.97 8.96
N ILE A 52 -2.78 -0.21 9.56
CA ILE A 52 -3.65 -1.38 9.38
C ILE A 52 -5.03 -1.11 10.00
N ASP A 53 -5.06 -0.56 11.22
CA ASP A 53 -6.25 -0.33 12.02
C ASP A 53 -7.11 0.82 11.50
N LEU A 54 -6.52 1.82 10.83
CA LEU A 54 -7.23 2.90 10.13
C LEU A 54 -8.24 2.34 9.12
N GLY A 55 -8.05 1.08 8.72
CA GLY A 55 -8.80 0.45 7.66
C GLY A 55 -8.41 1.09 6.33
N THR A 56 -8.59 0.33 5.26
CA THR A 56 -8.37 0.78 3.88
C THR A 56 -8.76 2.25 3.71
N PRO A 57 -7.89 3.13 3.19
CA PRO A 57 -8.14 4.57 3.00
C PRO A 57 -9.22 4.87 1.96
N ARG A 58 -10.15 3.95 1.73
CA ARG A 58 -11.35 4.08 0.91
C ARG A 58 -12.07 5.39 1.19
N SER A 59 -12.18 5.82 2.44
CA SER A 59 -12.84 7.08 2.79
C SER A 59 -12.13 8.33 2.26
N THR A 60 -10.79 8.32 2.17
CA THR A 60 -9.98 9.40 1.55
C THR A 60 -9.99 9.38 0.03
N PHE A 61 -10.36 8.25 -0.58
CA PHE A 61 -10.34 8.03 -2.04
C PHE A 61 -11.73 7.96 -2.68
N LEU A 62 -12.79 8.31 -1.95
CA LEU A 62 -14.20 8.19 -2.37
C LEU A 62 -14.59 9.04 -3.60
N GLU A 63 -13.75 9.98 -4.03
CA GLU A 63 -13.98 10.82 -5.23
C GLU A 63 -13.14 10.42 -6.45
N VAL A 64 -12.50 9.24 -6.43
CA VAL A 64 -11.63 8.83 -7.53
C VAL A 64 -12.45 8.17 -8.65
N GLU A 65 -12.76 8.93 -9.70
CA GLU A 65 -13.44 8.44 -10.91
C GLU A 65 -12.53 7.65 -11.86
N CYS A 66 -11.20 7.64 -11.65
CA CYS A 66 -10.26 6.94 -12.52
C CYS A 66 -10.11 5.45 -12.15
N HIS A 67 -10.46 4.56 -13.07
CA HIS A 67 -10.31 3.10 -12.92
C HIS A 67 -8.88 2.69 -12.52
N GLN A 68 -7.87 3.36 -13.08
CA GLN A 68 -6.47 3.06 -12.79
C GLN A 68 -6.12 3.37 -11.34
N VAL A 69 -6.48 4.56 -10.87
CA VAL A 69 -6.22 4.98 -9.50
C VAL A 69 -6.96 4.07 -8.53
N ARG A 70 -8.21 3.72 -8.82
CA ARG A 70 -8.95 2.72 -8.03
C ARG A 70 -8.19 1.39 -7.98
N ARG A 71 -7.74 0.88 -9.13
CA ARG A 71 -7.02 -0.39 -9.21
C ARG A 71 -5.69 -0.32 -8.47
N SER A 72 -4.94 0.76 -8.60
CA SER A 72 -3.70 0.98 -7.85
C SER A 72 -3.92 1.05 -6.34
N ILE A 73 -5.06 1.62 -5.89
CA ILE A 73 -5.45 1.58 -4.47
C ILE A 73 -5.72 0.15 -4.01
N GLU A 74 -6.46 -0.65 -4.79
CA GLU A 74 -6.72 -2.06 -4.48
C GLU A 74 -5.40 -2.85 -4.34
N ILE A 75 -4.47 -2.67 -5.29
CA ILE A 75 -3.14 -3.29 -5.25
C ILE A 75 -2.38 -2.87 -3.99
N ALA A 76 -2.37 -1.58 -3.67
CA ALA A 76 -1.64 -1.06 -2.52
C ALA A 76 -2.21 -1.58 -1.19
N VAL A 77 -3.53 -1.75 -1.11
CA VAL A 77 -4.23 -2.36 0.03
C VAL A 77 -3.81 -3.82 0.21
N ASP A 78 -3.73 -4.59 -0.87
CA ASP A 78 -3.29 -5.99 -0.79
C ASP A 78 -1.81 -6.09 -0.35
N CYS A 79 -0.98 -5.12 -0.75
CA CYS A 79 0.43 -5.05 -0.34
C CYS A 79 0.62 -4.85 1.16
N VAL A 80 -0.28 -4.11 1.82
CA VAL A 80 -0.19 -3.79 3.27
C VAL A 80 -0.98 -4.75 4.16
N HIS A 81 -1.44 -5.87 3.61
CA HIS A 81 -2.19 -6.86 4.37
C HIS A 81 -1.38 -7.36 5.58
N ALA A 82 -2.01 -7.42 6.77
CA ALA A 82 -1.37 -7.85 8.02
C ALA A 82 -0.76 -9.26 7.90
N ASP A 83 -1.53 -10.22 7.39
CA ASP A 83 -1.03 -11.54 7.00
C ASP A 83 -0.13 -11.45 5.75
N ARG A 84 1.17 -11.64 5.94
CA ARG A 84 2.20 -11.59 4.87
C ARG A 84 1.96 -12.60 3.73
N THR A 85 1.24 -13.69 3.98
CA THR A 85 0.99 -14.73 2.96
C THR A 85 -0.05 -14.29 1.94
N LYS A 86 -0.92 -13.34 2.33
CA LYS A 86 -1.94 -12.76 1.46
C LYS A 86 -1.43 -11.59 0.61
N ARG A 87 -0.27 -11.04 0.96
CA ARG A 87 0.38 -9.99 0.15
C ARG A 87 0.75 -10.58 -1.21
N PRO A 88 0.60 -9.83 -2.32
CA PRO A 88 1.00 -10.29 -3.66
C PRO A 88 2.50 -10.47 -3.79
N THR A 89 2.95 -11.08 -4.89
CA THR A 89 4.35 -11.02 -5.31
C THR A 89 4.60 -9.76 -6.14
N ILE A 90 5.87 -9.36 -6.26
CA ILE A 90 6.22 -8.23 -7.14
C ILE A 90 5.83 -8.50 -8.60
N GLY A 91 5.85 -9.77 -9.04
CA GLY A 91 5.39 -10.17 -10.38
C GLY A 91 3.91 -9.90 -10.58
N ASP A 92 3.08 -10.25 -9.59
CA ASP A 92 1.64 -9.98 -9.61
C ASP A 92 1.36 -8.47 -9.67
N ILE A 93 2.06 -7.69 -8.84
CA ILE A 93 1.92 -6.22 -8.79
C ILE A 93 2.23 -5.60 -10.15
N VAL A 94 3.37 -5.96 -10.76
CA VAL A 94 3.77 -5.45 -12.07
C VAL A 94 2.77 -5.86 -13.15
N CYS A 95 2.29 -7.11 -13.13
CA CYS A 95 1.27 -7.58 -14.06
C CYS A 95 0.02 -6.71 -13.99
N TRP A 96 -0.51 -6.50 -12.79
CA TRP A 96 -1.74 -5.73 -12.58
C TRP A 96 -1.58 -4.24 -12.90
N LEU A 97 -0.41 -3.64 -12.63
CA LEU A 97 -0.13 -2.26 -13.01
C LEU A 97 -0.04 -2.11 -14.54
N ASN A 98 0.63 -3.03 -15.24
CA ASN A 98 0.72 -2.99 -16.69
C ASN A 98 -0.66 -3.18 -17.36
N GLU A 99 -1.53 -4.01 -16.80
CA GLU A 99 -2.92 -4.13 -17.24
C GLU A 99 -3.67 -2.80 -17.11
N THR A 100 -3.35 -1.98 -16.10
CA THR A 100 -3.98 -0.67 -15.94
C THR A 100 -3.52 0.36 -16.95
N GLU A 101 -2.25 0.35 -17.37
CA GLU A 101 -1.69 1.31 -18.34
C GLU A 101 -2.22 1.08 -19.76
N GLN A 102 -2.48 -0.17 -20.16
CA GLN A 102 -3.01 -0.51 -21.48
C GLN A 102 -4.43 0.00 -21.76
N MET A 103 -5.15 0.49 -20.74
CA MET A 103 -6.46 1.14 -20.90
C MET A 103 -6.37 2.64 -21.25
N ILE A 104 -5.19 3.27 -21.25
CA ILE A 104 -5.00 4.68 -21.68
C ILE A 104 -4.87 4.79 -23.21
N GLU A 105 -4.38 3.73 -23.87
CA GLU A 105 -4.05 3.76 -25.30
C GLU A 105 -5.21 3.37 -26.23
N MET A 106 -6.45 3.30 -25.72
CA MET A 106 -7.67 3.07 -26.50
C MET A 106 -8.55 4.32 -26.53
#